data_AF-J4H3W8-F1
#
_entry.id   AF-J4H3W8-F1
#
_cell.length_a   1.000
_cell.length_b   1.000
_cell.length_c   1.000
_cell.angle_alpha   90.00
_cell.angle_beta   90.00
_cell.angle_gamma   90.00
#
_symmetry.space_group_name_H-M   'P 1'
#
loop_
_entity.id
_entity.type
_entity.pdbx_description
1 polymer ?
#
loop_
_entity_poly.entity_id
_entity_poly.type
_entity_poly.pdbx_seq_one_letter_code
_entity_poly.pdbx_strand_id
1 'polypeptide(L)'
;MTSQSIILKLIMLFSAAYFSTLCGRSPQPTPKRCEESKFSGLEMPGFRTIVRWLPQLVVTPSIWMTLFCHAASALCTYKPHGMLAATFPRERLVSICNTQTGILTFGFVAGWLLIAAGTAVRITCYRQLGRYFTFELAIREGHELITTGPYSIVRHPAYSGSIMALTGVALIELGPGSWWADMGIWTTTGGVAAALTWLGVLGIMSSGIIIRTAAEDRVLSKEFGEQWDAWARNTRYKLCPTLF
;
A
#
# COMPACT_ATOMS: atom_id res chain seq x y z
N MET A 1 2.12 26.00 16.58
CA MET A 1 2.40 24.56 16.37
C MET A 1 3.65 24.21 17.15
N THR A 2 3.65 23.12 17.92
CA THR A 2 4.80 22.74 18.77
C THR A 2 5.78 21.86 18.00
N SER A 3 7.08 21.95 18.28
CA SER A 3 8.12 21.09 17.68
C SER A 3 7.80 19.60 17.83
N GLN A 4 7.09 19.25 18.91
CA GLN A 4 6.64 17.91 19.21
C GLN A 4 5.68 17.33 18.15
N SER A 5 4.74 18.13 17.62
CA SER A 5 3.76 17.61 16.65
C SER A 5 4.38 17.29 15.29
N ILE A 6 5.39 18.06 14.90
CA ILE A 6 6.16 17.84 13.66
C ILE A 6 7.02 16.58 13.79
N ILE A 7 7.74 16.43 14.91
CA ILE A 7 8.55 15.23 15.17
C ILE A 7 7.66 13.98 15.14
N LEU A 8 6.50 14.03 15.79
CA LEU A 8 5.55 12.90 15.79
C LEU A 8 5.08 12.56 14.38
N LYS A 9 4.69 13.57 13.57
CA LYS A 9 4.26 13.33 12.18
C LYS A 9 5.38 12.72 11.34
N LEU A 10 6.62 13.17 11.50
CA LEU A 10 7.77 12.59 10.79
C LEU A 10 8.03 11.14 11.20
N ILE A 11 7.90 10.80 12.48
CA ILE A 11 7.98 9.40 12.96
C ILE A 11 6.85 8.56 12.35
N MET A 12 5.63 9.09 12.30
CA MET A 12 4.48 8.42 11.68
C MET A 12 4.68 8.23 10.17
N LEU A 13 5.18 9.24 9.45
CA LEU A 13 5.50 9.13 8.02
C LEU A 13 6.63 8.14 7.75
N PHE A 14 7.68 8.14 8.59
CA PHE A 14 8.77 7.18 8.49
C PHE A 14 8.29 5.75 8.69
N SER A 15 7.51 5.50 9.75
CA SER A 15 6.92 4.19 9.99
C SER A 15 5.95 3.79 8.88
N ALA A 16 5.13 4.70 8.35
CA ALA A 16 4.26 4.42 7.21
C ALA A 16 5.06 4.05 5.96
N ALA A 17 6.14 4.78 5.64
CA ALA A 17 7.01 4.45 4.51
C ALA A 17 7.68 3.08 4.68
N TYR A 18 8.12 2.75 5.90
CA TYR A 18 8.67 1.46 6.24
C TYR A 18 7.63 0.33 6.11
N PHE A 19 6.42 0.51 6.67
CA PHE A 19 5.32 -0.44 6.58
C PHE A 19 4.88 -0.68 5.13
N SER A 20 4.73 0.38 4.33
CA SER A 20 4.45 0.27 2.89
C SER A 20 5.54 -0.52 2.16
N THR A 21 6.81 -0.32 2.52
CA THR A 21 7.93 -1.10 1.95
C THR A 21 7.82 -2.58 2.30
N LEU A 22 7.51 -2.92 3.56
CA LEU A 22 7.31 -4.31 3.98
C LEU A 22 6.09 -4.94 3.30
N CYS A 23 5.00 -4.19 3.19
CA CYS A 23 3.77 -4.60 2.52
C CYS A 23 4.00 -4.86 1.02
N GLY A 24 4.88 -4.10 0.36
CA GLY A 24 5.17 -4.18 -1.07
C GLY A 24 6.29 -5.15 -1.46
N ARG A 25 6.88 -5.89 -0.51
CA ARG A 25 7.99 -6.83 -0.79
C ARG A 25 7.61 -8.26 -0.45
N SER A 26 7.67 -9.14 -1.44
CA SER A 26 7.54 -10.58 -1.21
C SER A 26 8.72 -11.09 -0.37
N PRO A 27 8.47 -11.84 0.72
CA PRO A 27 9.52 -12.51 1.47
C PRO A 27 10.16 -13.68 0.70
N GLN A 28 9.49 -14.16 -0.34
CA GLN A 28 9.91 -15.30 -1.15
C GLN A 28 10.38 -14.85 -2.55
N PRO A 29 11.32 -15.57 -3.18
CA PRO A 29 11.70 -15.33 -4.56
C PRO A 29 10.54 -15.56 -5.52
N THR A 30 10.63 -15.01 -6.72
CA THR A 30 9.59 -15.18 -7.73
C THR A 30 9.43 -16.64 -8.12
N PRO A 31 8.18 -17.13 -8.28
CA PRO A 31 7.93 -18.51 -8.66
C PRO A 31 8.52 -18.86 -10.03
N LYS A 32 8.80 -20.15 -10.23
CA LYS A 32 9.26 -20.67 -11.52
C LYS A 32 8.11 -20.64 -12.53
N ARG A 33 8.43 -20.51 -13.82
CA ARG A 33 7.42 -20.50 -14.89
C ARG A 33 6.50 -21.73 -14.90
N CYS A 34 6.99 -22.90 -14.46
CA CYS A 34 6.17 -24.10 -14.31
C CYS A 34 5.15 -24.00 -13.18
N GLU A 35 5.48 -23.33 -12.07
CA GLU A 35 4.58 -23.11 -10.93
C GLU A 35 3.46 -22.12 -11.26
N GLU A 36 3.70 -21.22 -12.21
CA GLU A 36 2.71 -20.27 -12.71
C GLU A 36 1.83 -20.81 -13.86
N SER A 37 2.15 -21.99 -14.39
CA SER A 37 1.52 -22.53 -15.61
C SER A 37 0.00 -22.68 -15.48
N LYS A 38 -0.47 -23.06 -14.29
CA LYS A 38 -1.90 -23.23 -13.97
C LYS A 38 -2.71 -21.93 -14.00
N PHE A 39 -2.02 -20.79 -13.96
CA PHE A 39 -2.62 -19.45 -14.05
C PHE A 39 -2.40 -18.80 -15.42
N SER A 40 -1.77 -19.50 -16.37
CA SER A 40 -1.58 -18.98 -17.73
C SER A 40 -2.93 -18.77 -18.44
N GLY A 41 -3.09 -17.60 -19.08
CA GLY A 41 -4.33 -17.24 -19.78
C GLY A 41 -5.50 -16.79 -18.91
N LEU A 42 -5.40 -16.86 -17.57
CA LEU A 42 -6.41 -16.33 -16.64
C LEU A 42 -6.19 -14.86 -16.27
N GLU A 43 -5.00 -14.34 -16.55
CA GLU A 43 -4.63 -12.95 -16.26
C GLU A 43 -4.41 -12.16 -17.54
N MET A 44 -4.75 -10.88 -17.52
CA MET A 44 -4.49 -9.99 -18.65
C MET A 44 -2.99 -9.90 -18.95
N PRO A 45 -2.60 -9.79 -20.23
CA PRO A 45 -1.20 -9.57 -20.61
C PRO A 45 -0.59 -8.39 -19.86
N GLY A 46 0.63 -8.57 -19.32
CA GLY A 46 1.37 -7.52 -18.61
C GLY A 46 0.91 -7.25 -17.17
N PHE A 47 -0.25 -7.77 -16.75
CA PHE A 47 -0.78 -7.52 -15.41
C PHE A 47 0.12 -8.08 -14.29
N ARG A 48 0.79 -9.23 -14.52
CA ARG A 48 1.81 -9.77 -13.61
C ARG A 48 2.95 -8.80 -13.36
N THR A 49 3.46 -8.20 -14.43
CA THR A 49 4.54 -7.21 -14.38
C THR A 49 4.11 -6.00 -13.57
N ILE A 50 2.87 -5.53 -13.76
CA ILE A 50 2.31 -4.41 -13.01
C ILE A 50 2.24 -4.76 -11.51
N VAL A 51 1.60 -5.86 -11.14
CA VAL A 51 1.45 -6.25 -9.71
C VAL A 51 2.82 -6.45 -9.03
N ARG A 52 3.80 -6.98 -9.76
CA ARG A 52 5.15 -7.21 -9.26
C ARG A 52 5.92 -5.91 -9.01
N TRP A 53 5.94 -5.00 -9.97
CA TRP A 53 6.86 -3.87 -9.97
C TRP A 53 6.23 -2.56 -9.51
N LEU A 54 4.93 -2.35 -9.77
CA LEU A 54 4.25 -1.09 -9.48
C LEU A 54 4.33 -0.70 -7.98
N PRO A 55 4.15 -1.61 -7.00
CA PRO A 55 4.32 -1.26 -5.60
C PRO A 55 5.73 -0.77 -5.25
N GLN A 56 6.76 -1.33 -5.89
CA GLN A 56 8.16 -1.05 -5.57
C GLN A 56 8.72 0.16 -6.32
N LEU A 57 8.24 0.40 -7.54
CA LEU A 57 8.73 1.49 -8.39
C LEU A 57 7.91 2.78 -8.26
N VAL A 58 6.67 2.68 -7.77
CA VAL A 58 5.73 3.81 -7.77
C VAL A 58 5.18 4.09 -6.37
N VAL A 59 4.46 3.13 -5.77
CA VAL A 59 3.76 3.37 -4.48
C VAL A 59 4.73 3.53 -3.30
N THR A 60 5.75 2.68 -3.21
CA THR A 60 6.73 2.78 -2.11
C THR A 60 7.58 4.05 -2.24
N PRO A 61 8.13 4.40 -3.42
CA PRO A 61 8.87 5.65 -3.58
C PRO A 61 8.01 6.90 -3.33
N SER A 62 6.71 6.91 -3.65
CA SER A 62 5.85 8.08 -3.42
C SER A 62 5.73 8.41 -1.93
N ILE A 63 5.57 7.42 -1.06
CA ILE A 63 5.46 7.66 0.38
C ILE A 63 6.79 8.07 1.01
N TRP A 64 7.91 7.54 0.50
CA TRP A 64 9.25 7.99 0.88
C TRP A 64 9.48 9.44 0.45
N MET A 65 9.10 9.80 -0.79
CA MET A 65 9.14 11.17 -1.28
C MET A 65 8.31 12.09 -0.39
N THR A 66 7.09 11.69 -0.04
CA THR A 66 6.22 12.45 0.87
C THR A 66 6.88 12.69 2.23
N LEU A 67 7.53 11.68 2.82
CA LEU A 67 8.32 11.84 4.04
C LEU A 67 9.45 12.87 3.85
N PHE A 68 10.26 12.75 2.80
CA PHE A 68 11.39 13.64 2.57
C PHE A 68 10.94 15.09 2.35
N CYS A 69 9.85 15.29 1.62
CA CYS A 69 9.25 16.59 1.41
C CYS A 69 8.74 17.21 2.73
N HIS A 70 8.06 16.44 3.58
CA HIS A 70 7.66 16.90 4.92
C HIS A 70 8.87 17.25 5.79
N ALA A 71 9.92 16.42 5.78
CA ALA A 71 11.15 16.66 6.53
C ALA A 71 11.85 17.94 6.05
N ALA A 72 11.96 18.15 4.73
CA ALA A 72 12.54 19.34 4.14
C ALA A 72 11.75 20.61 4.51
N SER A 73 10.42 20.58 4.42
CA SER A 73 9.56 21.69 4.83
C SER A 73 9.68 22.01 6.33
N ALA A 74 9.80 20.98 7.18
CA ALA A 74 10.03 21.16 8.61
C ALA A 74 11.39 21.83 8.90
N LEU A 75 12.46 21.40 8.22
CA LEU A 75 13.81 21.99 8.36
C LEU A 75 13.84 23.46 7.95
N CYS A 76 13.23 23.79 6.79
CA CYS A 76 13.12 25.17 6.31
C CYS A 76 12.38 26.08 7.31
N THR A 77 11.42 25.52 8.06
CA THR A 77 10.62 26.28 9.03
C THR A 77 11.35 26.49 10.36
N TYR A 78 12.06 25.47 10.87
CA TYR A 78 12.73 25.54 12.18
C TYR A 78 14.07 26.29 12.16
N LYS A 79 14.89 26.06 11.12
CA LYS A 79 16.26 26.57 11.05
C LYS A 79 16.69 26.74 9.59
N PRO A 80 16.37 27.88 8.95
CA PRO A 80 16.95 28.19 7.64
C PRO A 80 18.46 28.41 7.84
N HIS A 81 19.28 27.45 7.41
CA HIS A 81 20.75 27.55 7.41
C HIS A 81 21.30 27.30 6.01
N GLY A 82 22.40 27.97 5.64
CA GLY A 82 23.12 27.75 4.39
C GLY A 82 22.57 28.53 3.17
N MET A 83 22.94 28.08 1.97
CA MET A 83 22.69 28.77 0.69
C MET A 83 21.21 29.10 0.44
N LEU A 84 20.29 28.25 0.93
CA LEU A 84 18.84 28.47 0.80
C LEU A 84 18.33 29.71 1.53
N ALA A 85 18.89 30.01 2.72
CA ALA A 85 18.57 31.23 3.47
C ALA A 85 19.16 32.49 2.83
N ALA A 86 20.23 32.33 2.03
CA ALA A 86 20.90 33.41 1.32
C ALA A 86 20.23 33.72 -0.05
N THR A 87 19.65 32.72 -0.72
CA THR A 87 19.06 32.87 -2.05
C THR A 87 17.57 33.24 -2.03
N PHE A 88 16.82 32.86 -1.00
CA PHE A 88 15.38 33.12 -0.92
C PHE A 88 14.98 33.81 0.40
N PRO A 89 14.17 34.89 0.36
CA PRO A 89 13.61 35.48 1.57
C PRO A 89 12.80 34.44 2.34
N ARG A 90 12.93 34.44 3.67
CA ARG A 90 12.20 33.53 4.58
C ARG A 90 10.71 33.45 4.26
N GLU A 91 10.10 34.56 3.87
CA GLU A 91 8.67 34.67 3.52
C GLU A 91 8.31 33.85 2.28
N ARG A 92 9.17 33.83 1.26
CA ARG A 92 9.01 33.00 0.07
C ARG A 92 9.24 31.51 0.38
N LEU A 93 10.22 31.21 1.22
CA LEU A 93 10.50 29.84 1.67
C LEU A 93 9.36 29.26 2.51
N VAL A 94 8.80 30.05 3.43
CA VAL A 94 7.64 29.66 4.25
C VAL A 94 6.38 29.56 3.40
N SER A 95 6.19 30.43 2.40
CA SER A 95 5.07 30.34 1.46
C SER A 95 5.15 29.08 0.57
N ILE A 96 6.35 28.65 0.18
CA ILE A 96 6.56 27.39 -0.57
C ILE A 96 6.43 26.18 0.36
N CYS A 97 6.90 26.28 1.60
CA CYS A 97 6.86 25.22 2.61
C CYS A 97 5.59 25.27 3.49
N ASN A 98 4.46 25.71 2.92
CA ASN A 98 3.29 26.16 3.67
C ASN A 98 2.92 25.22 4.84
N THR A 99 2.68 25.85 5.99
CA THR A 99 2.92 25.39 7.36
C THR A 99 1.95 24.32 7.93
N GLN A 100 1.39 23.41 7.12
CA GLN A 100 0.57 22.29 7.66
C GLN A 100 1.36 21.04 8.00
N THR A 101 2.70 21.11 7.87
CA THR A 101 3.66 20.01 8.09
C THR A 101 3.59 19.38 9.48
N GLY A 102 3.01 20.05 10.48
CA GLY A 102 2.86 19.52 11.84
C GLY A 102 1.43 19.19 12.26
N ILE A 103 0.43 19.32 11.36
CA ILE A 103 -0.96 19.01 11.68
C ILE A 103 -1.21 17.52 11.45
N LEU A 104 -1.68 16.84 12.49
CA LEU A 104 -2.17 15.47 12.42
C LEU A 104 -3.68 15.53 12.19
N THR A 105 -4.08 15.53 10.92
CA THR A 105 -5.51 15.50 10.57
C THR A 105 -6.09 14.12 10.86
N PHE A 106 -7.41 14.04 11.05
CA PHE A 106 -8.09 12.76 11.19
C PHE A 106 -7.80 11.83 10.01
N GLY A 107 -7.83 12.37 8.78
CA GLY A 107 -7.50 11.62 7.56
C GLY A 107 -6.06 11.06 7.58
N PHE A 108 -5.08 11.85 8.03
CA PHE A 108 -3.71 11.39 8.17
C PHE A 108 -3.58 10.24 9.19
N VAL A 109 -4.17 10.37 10.37
CA VAL A 109 -4.13 9.33 11.41
C VAL A 109 -4.84 8.07 10.96
N ALA A 110 -6.02 8.20 10.35
CA ALA A 110 -6.75 7.07 9.76
C ALA A 110 -5.93 6.38 8.66
N GLY A 111 -5.29 7.15 7.79
CA GLY A 111 -4.41 6.63 6.74
C GLY A 111 -3.21 5.85 7.30
N TRP A 112 -2.56 6.40 8.33
CA TRP A 112 -1.47 5.73 9.03
C TRP A 112 -1.93 4.42 9.67
N LEU A 113 -3.07 4.43 10.37
CA LEU A 113 -3.65 3.23 10.99
C LEU A 113 -3.97 2.15 9.94
N LEU A 114 -4.52 2.54 8.79
CA LEU A 114 -4.81 1.62 7.69
C LEU A 114 -3.54 0.99 7.10
N ILE A 115 -2.47 1.76 6.90
CA ILE A 115 -1.17 1.23 6.46
C ILE A 115 -0.62 0.25 7.50
N ALA A 116 -0.61 0.63 8.78
CA ALA A 116 -0.08 -0.21 9.85
C ALA A 116 -0.87 -1.52 9.97
N ALA A 117 -2.21 -1.43 10.04
CA ALA A 117 -3.08 -2.60 10.16
C ALA A 117 -3.01 -3.49 8.90
N GLY A 118 -3.07 -2.90 7.71
CA GLY A 118 -2.96 -3.64 6.45
C GLY A 118 -1.62 -4.38 6.33
N THR A 119 -0.53 -3.72 6.74
CA THR A 119 0.81 -4.34 6.77
C THR A 119 0.89 -5.46 7.81
N ALA A 120 0.33 -5.28 9.00
CA ALA A 120 0.29 -6.32 10.03
C ALA A 120 -0.46 -7.57 9.54
N VAL A 121 -1.59 -7.39 8.84
CA VAL A 121 -2.31 -8.49 8.19
C VAL A 121 -1.42 -9.17 7.15
N ARG A 122 -0.75 -8.41 6.27
CA ARG A 122 0.15 -9.00 5.25
C ARG A 122 1.29 -9.78 5.87
N ILE A 123 1.97 -9.23 6.88
CA ILE A 123 3.07 -9.92 7.58
C ILE A 123 2.56 -11.21 8.23
N THR A 124 1.37 -11.21 8.83
CA THR A 124 0.78 -12.42 9.39
C THR A 124 0.52 -13.47 8.29
N CYS A 125 0.03 -13.05 7.13
CA CYS A 125 -0.17 -13.93 5.98
C CYS A 125 1.16 -14.48 5.44
N TYR A 126 2.21 -13.66 5.38
CA TYR A 126 3.56 -14.06 4.96
C TYR A 126 4.11 -15.16 5.86
N ARG A 127 3.93 -14.99 7.18
CA ARG A 127 4.35 -15.97 8.17
C ARG A 127 3.52 -17.26 8.09
N GLN A 128 2.21 -17.13 7.85
CA GLN A 128 1.29 -18.26 7.80
C GLN A 128 1.48 -19.13 6.55
N LEU A 129 1.66 -18.52 5.36
CA LEU A 129 1.95 -19.27 4.13
C LEU A 129 3.41 -19.69 4.01
N GLY A 130 4.32 -18.96 4.66
CA GLY A 130 5.75 -19.25 4.65
C GLY A 130 6.29 -19.38 3.23
N ARG A 131 6.72 -20.59 2.87
CA ARG A 131 7.30 -20.89 1.55
C ARG A 131 6.31 -20.79 0.40
N TYR A 132 5.00 -20.85 0.65
CA TYR A 132 3.96 -20.83 -0.39
C TYR A 132 3.57 -19.42 -0.84
N PHE A 133 3.94 -18.40 -0.07
CA PHE A 133 3.53 -17.04 -0.37
C PHE A 133 4.27 -16.48 -1.60
N THR A 134 3.52 -16.03 -2.60
CA THR A 134 4.03 -15.34 -3.79
C THR A 134 3.12 -14.17 -4.16
N PHE A 135 3.65 -13.13 -4.80
CA PHE A 135 2.83 -12.03 -5.32
C PHE A 135 2.16 -12.43 -6.63
N GLU A 136 2.85 -13.21 -7.45
CA GLU A 136 2.35 -13.89 -8.62
C GLU A 136 1.48 -15.09 -8.20
N LEU A 137 0.40 -15.36 -8.93
CA LEU A 137 -0.40 -16.56 -8.70
C LEU A 137 0.42 -17.78 -9.15
N ALA A 138 0.76 -18.64 -8.20
CA ALA A 138 1.58 -19.82 -8.45
C ALA A 138 1.23 -20.96 -7.48
N ILE A 139 1.30 -22.19 -7.98
CA ILE A 139 1.25 -23.41 -7.15
C ILE A 139 2.67 -23.97 -7.08
N ARG A 140 3.35 -23.71 -5.95
CA ARG A 140 4.68 -24.28 -5.67
C ARG A 140 4.69 -25.79 -5.52
N GLU A 141 5.86 -26.39 -5.68
CA GLU A 141 6.02 -27.82 -5.46
C GLU A 141 5.66 -28.23 -4.02
N GLY A 142 4.82 -29.26 -3.90
CA GLY A 142 4.26 -29.71 -2.61
C GLY A 142 3.41 -28.63 -1.93
N HIS A 143 2.63 -27.85 -2.69
CA HIS A 143 1.72 -26.85 -2.14
C HIS A 143 0.69 -27.50 -1.23
N GLU A 144 0.52 -26.98 -0.02
CA GLU A 144 -0.53 -27.40 0.91
C GLU A 144 -1.52 -26.27 1.12
N LEU A 145 -2.81 -26.62 1.21
CA LEU A 145 -3.84 -25.63 1.46
C LEU A 145 -3.79 -25.16 2.92
N ILE A 146 -3.40 -23.91 3.12
CA ILE A 146 -3.33 -23.30 4.44
C ILE A 146 -4.69 -22.70 4.82
N THR A 147 -5.30 -23.24 5.88
CA THR A 147 -6.66 -22.90 6.32
C THR A 147 -6.73 -22.22 7.69
N THR A 148 -5.58 -22.00 8.33
CA THR A 148 -5.44 -21.51 9.70
C THR A 148 -4.99 -20.04 9.75
N GLY A 149 -5.12 -19.42 10.93
CA GLY A 149 -4.77 -18.02 11.12
C GLY A 149 -5.70 -17.09 10.32
N PRO A 150 -5.19 -16.05 9.63
CA PRO A 150 -6.03 -15.14 8.85
C PRO A 150 -6.90 -15.84 7.78
N TYR A 151 -6.45 -17.00 7.27
CA TYR A 151 -7.14 -17.80 6.26
C TYR A 151 -8.34 -18.59 6.81
N SER A 152 -8.54 -18.60 8.12
CA SER A 152 -9.77 -19.12 8.75
C SER A 152 -10.90 -18.08 8.82
N ILE A 153 -10.58 -16.81 8.56
CA ILE A 153 -11.52 -15.68 8.68
C ILE A 153 -12.04 -15.27 7.29
N VAL A 154 -11.13 -15.06 6.35
CA VAL A 154 -11.41 -14.73 4.94
C VAL A 154 -10.46 -15.52 4.04
N ARG A 155 -10.83 -15.72 2.78
CA ARG A 155 -10.04 -16.54 1.84
C ARG A 155 -8.77 -15.85 1.34
N HIS A 156 -8.80 -14.53 1.17
CA HIS A 156 -7.64 -13.75 0.68
C HIS A 156 -7.26 -12.60 1.64
N PRO A 157 -6.88 -12.89 2.89
CA PRO A 157 -6.56 -11.86 3.90
C PRO A 157 -5.39 -10.97 3.47
N ALA A 158 -4.41 -11.52 2.74
CA ALA A 158 -3.27 -10.78 2.23
C ALA A 158 -3.66 -9.68 1.23
N TYR A 159 -4.77 -9.86 0.51
CA TYR A 159 -5.31 -8.87 -0.43
C TYR A 159 -6.07 -7.77 0.30
N SER A 160 -6.84 -8.13 1.33
CA SER A 160 -7.49 -7.16 2.22
C SER A 160 -6.45 -6.25 2.88
N GLY A 161 -5.35 -6.82 3.36
CA GLY A 161 -4.22 -6.05 3.89
C GLY A 161 -3.59 -5.10 2.87
N SER A 162 -3.43 -5.54 1.61
CA SER A 162 -2.95 -4.66 0.53
C SER A 162 -3.91 -3.51 0.24
N ILE A 163 -5.21 -3.78 0.16
CA ILE A 163 -6.23 -2.74 -0.12
C ILE A 163 -6.25 -1.72 1.02
N MET A 164 -6.23 -2.16 2.27
CA MET A 164 -6.13 -1.27 3.43
C MET A 164 -4.90 -0.36 3.34
N ALA A 165 -3.72 -0.93 3.02
CA ALA A 165 -2.50 -0.13 2.89
C ALA A 165 -2.59 0.88 1.74
N LEU A 166 -3.11 0.49 0.56
CA LEU A 166 -3.30 1.40 -0.57
C LEU A 166 -4.29 2.54 -0.25
N THR A 167 -5.40 2.24 0.45
CA THR A 167 -6.32 3.28 0.93
C THR A 167 -5.63 4.22 1.91
N GLY A 168 -4.80 3.70 2.81
CA GLY A 168 -4.06 4.52 3.75
C GLY A 168 -3.04 5.44 3.07
N VAL A 169 -2.37 4.98 2.00
CA VAL A 169 -1.49 5.81 1.16
C VAL A 169 -2.27 6.98 0.55
N ALA A 170 -3.44 6.72 -0.04
CA ALA A 170 -4.29 7.77 -0.60
C ALA A 170 -4.67 8.83 0.46
N LEU A 171 -5.03 8.41 1.67
CA LEU A 171 -5.39 9.33 2.75
C LEU A 171 -4.21 10.18 3.24
N ILE A 172 -3.01 9.60 3.33
CA ILE A 172 -1.81 10.34 3.74
C ILE A 172 -1.37 11.34 2.68
N GLU A 173 -1.37 10.94 1.41
CA GLU A 173 -0.81 11.75 0.33
C GLU A 173 -1.79 12.76 -0.23
N LEU A 174 -3.09 12.45 -0.30
CA LEU A 174 -4.10 13.34 -0.89
C LEU A 174 -4.98 14.04 0.16
N GLY A 175 -4.87 13.66 1.44
CA GLY A 175 -5.64 14.26 2.51
C GLY A 175 -5.17 15.66 2.91
N PRO A 176 -6.00 16.43 3.64
CA PRO A 176 -5.60 17.73 4.18
C PRO A 176 -4.36 17.62 5.08
N GLY A 177 -3.46 18.59 4.96
CA GLY A 177 -2.17 18.59 5.67
C GLY A 177 -1.12 17.63 5.08
N SER A 178 -1.39 17.02 3.91
CA SER A 178 -0.34 16.37 3.12
C SER A 178 0.52 17.41 2.41
N TRP A 179 1.73 17.00 2.01
CA TRP A 179 2.61 17.89 1.26
C TRP A 179 2.03 18.20 -0.13
N TRP A 180 1.29 17.24 -0.70
CA TRP A 180 0.66 17.40 -2.01
C TRP A 180 -0.48 18.41 -1.92
N ALA A 181 -1.26 18.40 -0.83
CA ALA A 181 -2.26 19.42 -0.53
C ALA A 181 -1.63 20.81 -0.38
N ASP A 182 -0.48 20.92 0.30
CA ASP A 182 0.27 22.17 0.45
C ASP A 182 0.79 22.71 -0.90
N MET A 183 1.12 21.82 -1.85
CA MET A 183 1.49 22.17 -3.24
C MET A 183 0.28 22.57 -4.11
N GLY A 184 -0.93 22.63 -3.55
CA GLY A 184 -2.12 23.03 -4.29
C GLY A 184 -2.63 21.93 -5.23
N ILE A 185 -2.45 20.66 -4.87
CA ILE A 185 -2.95 19.55 -5.68
C ILE A 185 -4.47 19.62 -5.91
N TRP A 186 -5.22 20.24 -5.00
CA TRP A 186 -6.67 20.41 -5.13
C TRP A 186 -7.09 21.78 -5.64
N THR A 187 -6.16 22.73 -5.78
CA THR A 187 -6.47 24.11 -6.17
C THR A 187 -6.09 24.44 -7.61
N THR A 188 -5.15 23.68 -8.19
CA THR A 188 -4.70 23.88 -9.57
C THR A 188 -5.26 22.79 -10.49
N THR A 189 -5.55 23.13 -11.75
CA THR A 189 -6.03 22.14 -12.74
C THR A 189 -5.02 21.00 -12.93
N GLY A 190 -3.73 21.33 -13.00
CA GLY A 190 -2.65 20.34 -13.12
C GLY A 190 -2.54 19.46 -11.87
N GLY A 191 -2.69 20.03 -10.69
CA GLY A 191 -2.75 19.29 -9.43
C GLY A 191 -3.92 18.31 -9.41
N VAL A 192 -5.12 18.75 -9.77
CA VAL A 192 -6.32 17.89 -9.74
C VAL A 192 -6.15 16.73 -10.71
N ALA A 193 -5.61 16.98 -11.91
CA ALA A 193 -5.29 15.92 -12.86
C ALA A 193 -4.27 14.91 -12.26
N ALA A 194 -3.25 15.39 -11.55
CA ALA A 194 -2.28 14.52 -10.87
C ALA A 194 -2.91 13.71 -9.73
N ALA A 195 -3.78 14.30 -8.90
CA ALA A 195 -4.51 13.58 -7.85
C ALA A 195 -5.44 12.50 -8.44
N LEU A 196 -6.19 12.82 -9.49
CA LEU A 196 -7.05 11.85 -10.16
C LEU A 196 -6.25 10.73 -10.81
N THR A 197 -5.11 11.05 -11.41
CA THR A 197 -4.17 10.04 -11.94
C THR A 197 -3.67 9.13 -10.84
N TRP A 198 -3.27 9.69 -9.69
CA TRP A 198 -2.79 8.92 -8.55
C TRP A 198 -3.87 8.01 -7.96
N LEU A 199 -5.08 8.52 -7.78
CA LEU A 199 -6.24 7.72 -7.39
C LEU A 199 -6.54 6.61 -8.40
N GLY A 200 -6.40 6.90 -9.70
CA GLY A 200 -6.52 5.93 -10.76
C GLY A 200 -5.50 4.79 -10.63
N VAL A 201 -4.24 5.10 -10.37
CA VAL A 201 -3.18 4.11 -10.13
C VAL A 201 -3.53 3.21 -8.94
N LEU A 202 -3.86 3.78 -7.78
CA LEU A 202 -4.23 3.02 -6.58
C LEU A 202 -5.53 2.21 -6.78
N GLY A 203 -6.49 2.76 -7.52
CA GLY A 203 -7.75 2.12 -7.87
C GLY A 203 -7.56 0.92 -8.81
N ILE A 204 -6.73 1.05 -9.83
CA ILE A 204 -6.37 -0.05 -10.75
C ILE A 204 -5.68 -1.18 -9.97
N MET A 205 -4.77 -0.86 -9.05
CA MET A 205 -4.13 -1.86 -8.20
C MET A 205 -5.14 -2.61 -7.34
N SER A 206 -6.01 -1.86 -6.64
CA SER A 206 -7.02 -2.44 -5.75
C SER A 206 -8.02 -3.31 -6.52
N SER A 207 -8.52 -2.81 -7.65
CA SER A 207 -9.46 -3.52 -8.53
C SER A 207 -8.84 -4.78 -9.13
N GLY A 208 -7.58 -4.69 -9.58
CA GLY A 208 -6.84 -5.82 -10.10
C GLY A 208 -6.71 -6.94 -9.06
N ILE A 209 -6.38 -6.61 -7.82
CA ILE A 209 -6.30 -7.58 -6.73
C ILE A 209 -7.66 -8.24 -6.45
N ILE A 210 -8.75 -7.48 -6.49
CA ILE A 210 -10.11 -8.02 -6.29
C ILE A 210 -10.47 -8.99 -7.42
N ILE A 211 -10.25 -8.60 -8.68
CA ILE A 211 -10.55 -9.44 -9.85
C ILE A 211 -9.75 -10.76 -9.81
N ARG A 212 -8.50 -10.74 -9.34
CA ARG A 212 -7.66 -11.94 -9.20
C ARG A 212 -8.26 -13.01 -8.30
N THR A 213 -9.02 -12.63 -7.27
CA THR A 213 -9.56 -13.59 -6.30
C THR A 213 -10.38 -14.70 -6.95
N ALA A 214 -11.17 -14.37 -7.98
CA ALA A 214 -12.00 -15.35 -8.68
C ALA A 214 -11.17 -16.35 -9.49
N ALA A 215 -10.10 -15.88 -10.14
CA ALA A 215 -9.17 -16.75 -10.85
C ALA A 215 -8.39 -17.66 -9.89
N GLU A 216 -7.95 -17.10 -8.77
CA GLU A 216 -7.26 -17.83 -7.71
C GLU A 216 -8.14 -18.91 -7.08
N ASP A 217 -9.34 -18.57 -6.63
CA ASP A 217 -10.33 -19.52 -6.11
C ASP A 217 -10.57 -20.68 -7.08
N ARG A 218 -10.71 -20.38 -8.38
CA ARG A 218 -10.99 -21.39 -9.41
C ARG A 218 -9.84 -22.38 -9.58
N VAL A 219 -8.60 -21.91 -9.47
CA VAL A 219 -7.42 -22.78 -9.55
C VAL A 219 -7.24 -23.56 -8.26
N LEU A 220 -7.40 -22.93 -7.09
CA LEU A 220 -7.30 -23.59 -5.79
C LEU A 220 -8.36 -24.68 -5.62
N SER A 221 -9.61 -24.42 -6.06
CA SER A 221 -10.67 -25.43 -6.08
C SER A 221 -10.33 -26.63 -6.96
N LYS A 222 -9.77 -26.41 -8.15
CA LYS A 222 -9.34 -27.50 -9.02
C LYS A 222 -8.16 -28.29 -8.45
N GLU A 223 -7.25 -27.61 -7.76
CA GLU A 223 -6.02 -28.22 -7.23
C GLU A 223 -6.28 -29.06 -5.98
N PHE A 224 -7.07 -28.53 -5.04
CA PHE A 224 -7.26 -29.12 -3.72
C PHE A 224 -8.61 -29.82 -3.56
N GLY A 225 -9.52 -29.72 -4.54
CA GLY A 225 -10.78 -30.48 -4.60
C GLY A 225 -11.61 -30.37 -3.32
N GLU A 226 -11.93 -31.52 -2.73
CA GLU A 226 -12.77 -31.60 -1.53
C GLU A 226 -12.21 -30.83 -0.33
N GLN A 227 -10.88 -30.74 -0.18
CA GLN A 227 -10.27 -29.97 0.91
C GLN A 227 -10.58 -28.49 0.77
N TRP A 228 -10.50 -27.96 -0.46
CA TRP A 228 -10.88 -26.58 -0.74
C TRP A 228 -12.36 -26.34 -0.51
N ASP A 229 -13.21 -27.24 -1.01
CA ASP A 229 -14.66 -27.08 -0.86
C ASP A 229 -15.09 -27.12 0.61
N ALA A 230 -14.50 -28.01 1.42
CA ALA A 230 -14.75 -28.08 2.85
C ALA A 230 -14.32 -26.80 3.57
N TRP A 231 -13.14 -26.28 3.27
CA TRP A 231 -12.66 -25.04 3.86
C TRP A 231 -13.46 -23.82 3.39
N ALA A 232 -13.74 -23.69 2.09
CA ALA A 232 -14.47 -22.56 1.52
C ALA A 232 -15.92 -22.48 2.01
N ARG A 233 -16.54 -23.61 2.39
CA ARG A 233 -17.85 -23.62 3.07
C ARG A 233 -17.80 -22.95 4.44
N ASN A 234 -16.72 -23.14 5.19
CA ASN A 234 -16.51 -22.53 6.50
C ASN A 234 -16.03 -21.09 6.37
N THR A 235 -15.08 -20.83 5.47
CA THR A 235 -14.51 -19.52 5.18
C THR A 235 -15.22 -18.90 3.96
N ARG A 236 -16.47 -18.50 4.17
CA ARG A 236 -17.34 -18.01 3.07
C ARG A 236 -16.77 -16.76 2.40
N TYR A 237 -16.29 -15.84 3.23
CA TYR A 237 -15.94 -14.49 2.81
C TYR A 237 -14.63 -14.42 2.04
N LYS A 238 -14.58 -13.67 0.94
CA LYS A 238 -13.35 -13.54 0.13
C LYS A 238 -12.33 -12.57 0.74
N LEU A 239 -12.77 -11.37 1.09
CA LEU A 239 -11.88 -10.26 1.44
C LEU A 239 -12.23 -9.62 2.79
N CYS A 240 -13.50 -9.37 3.07
CA CYS A 240 -13.91 -8.71 4.30
C CYS A 240 -14.98 -9.55 5.01
N PRO A 241 -14.86 -9.81 6.32
CA PRO A 241 -15.96 -10.38 7.08
C PRO A 241 -17.16 -9.45 6.89
N THR A 242 -18.31 -9.99 6.45
CA THR A 242 -19.58 -9.28 6.12
C THR A 242 -19.77 -8.76 4.69
N LEU A 243 -18.74 -8.65 3.85
CA LEU A 243 -18.89 -8.25 2.44
C LEU A 243 -18.30 -9.33 1.52
N PHE A 244 -19.19 -9.95 0.73
CA PHE A 244 -18.98 -11.11 -0.17
C PHE A 244 -18.64 -12.41 0.52
#